data_AF-A0A7V5ZE72-F1
#
_entry.id   AF-A0A7V5ZE72-F1
#
_cell.length_a   1.000
_cell.length_b   1.000
_cell.length_c   1.000
_cell.angle_alpha   90.00
_cell.angle_beta   90.00
_cell.angle_gamma   90.00
#
_symmetry.space_group_name_H-M   'P 1'
#
loop_
_entity.id
_entity.type
_entity.pdbx_description
1 polymer ?
#
loop_
_entity_poly.entity_id
_entity_poly.type
_entity_poly.pdbx_seq_one_letter_code
_entity_poly.pdbx_strand_id
1 'polypeptide(L)'
;MECRQVQTQLTAYLDGLLEERQRQAVAEHLARCETCAAEAQALQRVDRLLRAVEWEEPPAYLWQSIRSRIESEAQRRAVPFWRQLFTLPRLALGGAIAAAVLAAVVFWRAPEPMVEEAPVADSGEALLITHHTMRWGDPLSDKAALGVVLASRSTSQEVP
;
A
#
# COMPACT_ATOMS: atom_id res chain seq x y z
N MET A 1 -50.11 -5.00 23.01
CA MET A 1 -48.93 -4.14 22.87
C MET A 1 -48.70 -3.39 24.17
N GLU A 2 -47.44 -3.13 24.50
CA GLU A 2 -47.06 -2.33 25.66
C GLU A 2 -47.01 -0.83 25.28
N CYS A 3 -47.29 0.06 26.25
CA CYS A 3 -47.29 1.50 26.00
C CYS A 3 -45.95 1.99 25.41
N ARG A 4 -44.82 1.50 25.94
CA ARG A 4 -43.47 1.88 25.45
C ARG A 4 -43.30 1.60 23.96
N GLN A 5 -43.84 0.49 23.46
CA GLN A 5 -43.76 0.14 22.05
C GLN A 5 -44.66 1.03 21.19
N VAL A 6 -45.84 1.40 21.69
CA VAL A 6 -46.75 2.30 20.97
C VAL A 6 -46.17 3.70 20.88
N GLN A 7 -45.60 4.21 21.98
CA GLN A 7 -44.97 5.53 22.04
C GLN A 7 -43.88 5.72 20.97
N THR A 8 -43.01 4.71 20.77
CA THR A 8 -41.98 4.78 19.73
C THR A 8 -42.52 4.70 18.30
N GLN A 9 -43.77 4.24 18.14
CA GLN A 9 -44.43 4.08 16.84
C GLN A 9 -45.44 5.20 16.54
N LEU A 10 -45.73 6.12 17.48
CA LEU A 10 -46.75 7.16 17.32
C LEU A 10 -46.49 8.07 16.11
N THR A 11 -45.26 8.54 15.92
CA THR A 11 -44.93 9.40 14.78
C THR A 11 -45.15 8.68 13.45
N ALA A 12 -44.63 7.46 13.33
CA ALA A 12 -44.83 6.64 12.13
C ALA A 12 -46.31 6.27 11.89
N TYR A 13 -47.10 6.10 12.97
CA TYR A 13 -48.55 5.90 12.88
C TYR A 13 -49.25 7.14 12.32
N LEU A 14 -48.91 8.34 12.83
CA LEU A 14 -49.48 9.61 12.38
C LEU A 14 -49.10 9.96 10.94
N ASP A 15 -47.87 9.62 10.54
CA ASP A 15 -47.36 9.83 9.18
C ASP A 15 -47.85 8.75 8.18
N GLY A 16 -48.59 7.74 8.64
CA GLY A 16 -49.10 6.65 7.79
C GLY A 16 -48.01 5.69 7.29
N LEU A 17 -46.85 5.64 7.95
CA LEU A 17 -45.68 4.86 7.55
C LEU A 17 -45.67 3.42 8.10
N LEU A 18 -46.64 3.06 8.95
CA LEU A 18 -46.75 1.72 9.50
C LEU A 18 -47.46 0.74 8.56
N GLU A 19 -46.97 -0.50 8.54
CA GLU A 19 -47.65 -1.63 7.92
C GLU A 19 -49.06 -1.82 8.52
N GLU A 20 -50.00 -2.34 7.72
CA GLU A 20 -51.42 -2.45 8.10
C GLU A 20 -51.63 -3.14 9.46
N ARG A 21 -50.94 -4.26 9.69
CA ARG A 21 -51.04 -5.01 10.96
C ARG A 21 -50.58 -4.18 12.16
N GLN A 22 -49.48 -3.44 12.01
CA GLN A 22 -48.93 -2.60 13.08
C GLN A 22 -49.84 -1.40 13.34
N ARG A 23 -50.36 -0.79 12.28
CA ARG A 23 -51.30 0.33 12.36
C ARG A 23 -52.56 -0.04 13.11
N GLN A 24 -53.13 -1.22 12.84
CA GLN A 24 -54.29 -1.75 13.57
C GLN A 24 -53.99 -1.97 15.05
N ALA A 25 -52.85 -2.62 15.36
CA ALA A 25 -52.46 -2.88 16.75
C ALA A 25 -52.24 -1.59 17.56
N VAL A 26 -51.66 -0.55 16.94
CA VAL A 26 -51.52 0.79 17.54
C VAL A 26 -52.89 1.44 17.72
N ALA A 27 -53.76 1.40 16.71
CA ALA A 27 -55.11 1.98 16.79
C ALA A 27 -55.96 1.34 17.91
N GLU A 28 -55.92 0.02 18.03
CA GLU A 28 -56.58 -0.70 19.13
C GLU A 28 -56.06 -0.29 20.51
N HIS A 29 -54.74 -0.05 20.63
CA HIS A 29 -54.14 0.40 21.87
C HIS A 29 -54.56 1.84 22.20
N LEU A 30 -54.55 2.75 21.23
CA LEU A 30 -55.00 4.14 21.41
C LEU A 30 -56.47 4.21 21.83
N ALA A 31 -57.31 3.27 21.39
CA ALA A 31 -58.70 3.19 21.82
C ALA A 31 -58.88 2.75 23.29
N ARG A 32 -57.85 2.16 23.92
CA ARG A 32 -57.92 1.60 25.28
C ARG A 32 -56.99 2.29 26.28
N CYS A 33 -55.99 3.04 25.81
CA CYS A 33 -55.00 3.70 26.65
C CYS A 33 -55.07 5.22 26.49
N GLU A 34 -55.62 5.88 27.51
CA GLU A 34 -55.77 7.35 27.53
C GLU A 34 -54.41 8.06 27.48
N THR A 35 -53.38 7.52 28.14
CA THR A 35 -52.03 8.11 28.15
C THR A 35 -51.43 8.17 26.74
N CYS A 36 -51.47 7.05 26.00
CA CYS A 36 -50.95 7.01 24.63
C CYS A 36 -51.82 7.83 23.66
N ALA A 37 -53.14 7.87 23.89
CA ALA A 37 -54.05 8.73 23.11
C ALA A 37 -53.75 10.22 23.31
N ALA A 38 -53.50 10.65 24.54
CA ALA A 38 -53.14 12.03 24.85
C ALA A 38 -51.80 12.44 24.21
N GLU A 39 -50.82 11.53 24.19
CA GLU A 39 -49.53 11.73 23.53
C GLU A 39 -49.68 11.85 22.00
N ALA A 40 -50.45 10.96 21.38
CA ALA A 40 -50.77 11.04 19.95
C ALA A 40 -51.44 12.38 19.59
N GLN A 41 -52.39 12.85 20.41
CA GLN A 41 -53.04 14.15 20.23
C GLN A 41 -52.07 15.31 20.40
N ALA A 42 -51.10 15.22 21.32
CA ALA A 42 -50.07 16.23 21.50
C ALA A 42 -49.19 16.35 20.24
N LEU A 43 -48.76 15.22 19.67
CA LEU A 43 -48.01 15.19 18.41
C LEU A 43 -48.83 15.78 17.25
N GLN A 44 -50.11 15.43 17.14
CA GLN A 44 -51.02 16.02 16.13
C GLN A 44 -51.21 17.54 16.30
N ARG A 45 -51.16 18.06 17.53
CA ARG A 45 -51.18 19.52 17.74
C ARG A 45 -49.91 20.17 17.21
N VAL A 46 -48.75 19.58 17.46
CA VAL A 46 -47.47 20.08 16.93
C VAL A 46 -47.46 20.06 15.40
N ASP A 47 -47.88 18.96 14.77
CA ASP A 47 -47.97 18.85 13.31
C ASP A 47 -48.88 19.94 12.72
N ARG A 48 -50.06 20.19 13.32
CA ARG A 48 -50.94 21.30 12.90
C ARG A 48 -50.30 22.67 13.01
N LEU A 49 -49.54 22.93 14.07
CA LEU A 49 -48.82 24.21 14.23
C LEU A 49 -47.74 24.37 13.16
N LEU A 50 -47.00 23.30 12.83
CA LEU A 50 -45.98 23.33 11.78
C LEU A 50 -46.59 23.54 10.39
N ARG A 51 -47.74 22.93 10.11
CA ARG A 51 -48.46 23.13 8.83
C ARG A 51 -49.08 24.51 8.67
N ALA A 52 -49.33 25.21 9.78
CA ALA A 52 -49.83 26.57 9.76
C ALA A 52 -48.74 27.61 9.42
N VAL A 53 -47.46 27.21 9.40
CA VAL A 53 -46.37 28.07 8.97
C VAL A 53 -46.40 28.20 7.45
N GLU A 54 -46.30 29.44 6.96
CA GLU A 54 -46.14 29.71 5.54
C GLU A 54 -44.74 29.27 5.10
N TRP A 55 -44.70 28.36 4.13
CA TRP A 55 -43.46 27.85 3.57
C TRP A 55 -43.04 28.72 2.38
N GLU A 56 -41.83 29.26 2.42
CA GLU A 56 -41.26 29.95 1.27
C GLU A 56 -40.77 28.93 0.24
N GLU A 57 -41.08 29.15 -1.04
CA GLU A 57 -40.62 28.30 -2.13
C GLU A 57 -39.09 28.40 -2.23
N PRO A 58 -38.34 27.27 -2.12
CA PRO A 58 -36.89 27.32 -2.22
C PRO A 58 -36.48 27.76 -3.64
N PRO A 59 -35.39 28.52 -3.79
CA PRO A 59 -34.96 28.96 -5.11
C PRO A 59 -34.54 27.75 -5.96
N ALA A 60 -34.84 27.79 -7.26
CA ALA A 60 -34.67 26.66 -8.19
C ALA A 60 -33.26 26.03 -8.21
N TYR A 61 -32.22 26.82 -7.90
CA TYR A 61 -30.83 26.35 -7.88
C TYR A 61 -30.44 25.59 -6.60
N LEU A 62 -31.23 25.70 -5.52
CA LEU A 62 -30.85 25.17 -4.20
C LEU A 62 -30.64 23.66 -4.25
N TRP A 63 -31.58 22.94 -4.85
CA TRP A 63 -31.50 21.48 -4.95
C TRP A 63 -30.30 21.02 -5.78
N GLN A 64 -30.02 21.70 -6.90
CA GLN A 64 -28.86 21.41 -7.72
C GLN A 64 -27.54 21.66 -6.96
N SER A 65 -27.47 22.73 -6.16
CA SER A 65 -26.31 23.03 -5.31
C SER A 65 -26.12 22.00 -4.19
N ILE A 66 -27.19 21.51 -3.58
CA ILE A 66 -27.10 20.48 -2.54
C ILE A 66 -26.63 19.16 -3.14
N ARG A 67 -27.23 18.75 -4.26
CA ARG A 67 -26.88 17.52 -4.98
C ARG A 67 -25.42 17.50 -5.39
N SER A 68 -24.93 18.58 -6.01
CA SER A 68 -23.53 18.65 -6.46
C SER A 68 -22.54 18.51 -5.32
N ARG A 69 -22.84 19.07 -4.14
CA ARG A 69 -22.00 18.91 -2.95
C ARG A 69 -21.98 17.46 -2.45
N ILE A 70 -23.14 16.82 -2.34
CA ILE A 70 -23.26 15.41 -1.92
C ILE A 70 -22.46 14.49 -2.86
N GLU A 71 -22.65 14.66 -4.17
CA GLU A 71 -21.94 13.87 -5.18
C GLU A 71 -20.42 14.12 -5.14
N SER A 72 -20.00 15.39 -4.98
CA SER A 72 -18.58 15.73 -4.88
C SER A 72 -17.92 15.11 -3.64
N GLU A 73 -18.63 15.01 -2.53
CA GLU A 73 -18.12 14.40 -1.30
C GLU A 73 -18.03 12.88 -1.44
N ALA A 74 -19.03 12.24 -2.07
CA ALA A 74 -18.99 10.83 -2.40
C ALA A 74 -17.79 10.49 -3.32
N GLN A 75 -17.53 11.32 -4.34
CA GLN A 75 -16.39 11.15 -5.24
C GLN A 75 -15.04 11.35 -4.53
N ARG A 76 -14.93 12.31 -3.60
CA ARG A 76 -13.72 12.52 -2.78
C ARG A 76 -13.42 11.35 -1.85
N ARG A 77 -14.44 10.65 -1.35
CA ARG A 77 -14.25 9.42 -0.56
C ARG A 77 -13.91 8.21 -1.45
N ALA A 78 -14.32 8.23 -2.71
CA ALA A 78 -14.11 7.13 -3.65
C ALA A 78 -12.72 7.10 -4.31
N VAL A 79 -11.86 8.10 -4.11
CA VAL A 79 -10.49 8.04 -4.65
C VAL A 79 -9.67 6.99 -3.87
N PRO A 80 -9.20 5.91 -4.51
CA PRO A 80 -8.44 4.86 -3.84
C PRO A 80 -7.09 5.41 -3.39
N PHE A 81 -6.66 5.05 -2.18
CA PHE A 81 -5.40 5.54 -1.59
C PHE A 81 -4.18 5.26 -2.50
N TRP A 82 -4.21 4.15 -3.25
CA TRP A 82 -3.18 3.80 -4.23
C TRP A 82 -2.96 4.89 -5.29
N ARG A 83 -4.04 5.54 -5.76
CA ARG A 83 -3.93 6.60 -6.77
C ARG A 83 -3.26 7.86 -6.19
N GLN A 84 -3.47 8.15 -4.90
CA GLN A 84 -2.73 9.21 -4.19
C GLN A 84 -1.25 8.84 -4.02
N LEU A 85 -0.94 7.56 -3.80
CA LEU A 85 0.43 7.06 -3.71
C LEU A 85 1.18 7.20 -5.04
N PHE A 86 0.57 6.82 -6.17
CA PHE A 86 1.19 6.96 -7.50
C PHE A 86 1.31 8.41 -8.00
N THR A 87 0.55 9.36 -7.45
CA THR A 87 0.66 10.79 -7.79
C THR A 87 1.72 11.55 -6.98
N LEU A 88 2.37 10.91 -5.99
CA LEU A 88 3.45 11.54 -5.24
C LEU A 88 4.73 11.56 -6.10
N PRO A 89 5.21 12.74 -6.57
CA PRO A 89 6.38 12.85 -7.43
C PRO A 89 7.67 12.34 -6.75
N ARG A 90 7.64 12.21 -5.41
CA ARG A 90 8.73 11.66 -4.60
C ARG A 90 8.96 10.16 -4.84
N LEU A 91 7.92 9.39 -5.18
CA LEU A 91 8.06 7.96 -5.50
C LEU A 91 8.59 7.74 -6.92
N ALA A 92 8.26 8.63 -7.85
CA ALA A 92 8.84 8.61 -9.20
C ALA A 92 10.36 8.92 -9.16
N LEU A 93 10.78 9.90 -8.36
CA LEU A 93 12.20 10.21 -8.17
C LEU A 93 12.95 9.10 -7.42
N GLY A 94 12.36 8.55 -6.34
CA GLY A 94 12.95 7.46 -5.57
C GLY A 94 13.09 6.16 -6.37
N GLY A 95 12.08 5.82 -7.19
CA GLY A 95 12.11 4.66 -8.07
C GLY A 95 13.18 4.77 -9.16
N ALA A 96 13.35 5.94 -9.77
CA ALA A 96 14.41 6.17 -10.75
C ALA A 96 15.82 6.03 -10.15
N ILE A 97 16.04 6.58 -8.95
CA ILE A 97 17.33 6.44 -8.24
C ILE A 97 17.58 4.98 -7.86
N ALA A 98 16.61 4.27 -7.30
CA ALA A 98 16.76 2.87 -6.94
C ALA A 98 17.04 1.97 -8.16
N ALA A 99 16.36 2.22 -9.29
CA ALA A 99 16.60 1.53 -10.55
C ALA A 99 18.00 1.83 -11.10
N ALA A 100 18.45 3.08 -11.03
CA ALA A 100 19.80 3.48 -11.45
C ALA A 100 20.89 2.84 -10.57
N VAL A 101 20.68 2.78 -9.25
CA VAL A 101 21.61 2.09 -8.32
C VAL A 101 21.64 0.60 -8.59
N LEU A 102 20.47 -0.05 -8.79
CA LEU A 102 20.43 -1.47 -9.15
C LEU A 102 21.12 -1.75 -10.49
N ALA A 103 20.89 -0.92 -11.51
CA ALA A 103 21.57 -1.02 -12.79
C ALA A 103 23.09 -0.83 -12.63
N ALA A 104 23.53 0.14 -11.83
CA ALA A 104 24.94 0.35 -11.54
C ALA A 104 25.57 -0.83 -10.79
N VAL A 105 24.88 -1.43 -9.81
CA VAL A 105 25.35 -2.62 -9.08
C VAL A 105 25.44 -3.83 -10.01
N VAL A 106 24.46 -4.04 -10.89
CA VAL A 106 24.49 -5.13 -11.88
C VAL A 106 25.61 -4.90 -12.89
N PHE A 107 25.79 -3.66 -13.35
CA PHE A 107 26.84 -3.29 -14.30
C PHE A 107 28.24 -3.40 -13.69
N TRP A 108 28.43 -3.04 -12.42
CA TRP A 108 29.68 -3.29 -11.68
C TRP A 108 29.92 -4.77 -11.36
N ARG A 109 28.88 -5.60 -11.41
CA ARG A 109 29.00 -7.06 -11.37
C ARG A 109 29.24 -7.70 -12.74
N ALA A 110 29.33 -6.92 -13.83
CA ALA A 110 29.74 -7.47 -15.10
C ALA A 110 31.12 -8.14 -14.90
N PRO A 111 31.25 -9.45 -15.20
CA PRO A 111 32.53 -10.13 -15.07
C PRO A 111 33.54 -9.40 -15.95
N GLU A 112 34.73 -9.16 -15.41
CA GLU A 112 35.83 -8.55 -16.18
C GLU A 112 35.97 -9.27 -17.52
N PRO A 113 36.22 -8.54 -18.63
CA PRO A 113 36.39 -9.16 -19.93
C PRO A 113 37.46 -10.25 -19.80
N MET A 114 37.05 -11.48 -20.10
CA MET A 114 37.90 -12.66 -20.10
C MET A 114 39.19 -12.32 -20.85
N VAL A 115 40.28 -12.19 -20.11
CA VAL A 115 41.62 -12.15 -20.68
C VAL A 115 41.79 -13.48 -21.38
N GLU A 116 42.00 -13.41 -22.69
CA GLU A 116 42.29 -14.55 -23.57
C GLU A 116 43.49 -15.32 -23.00
N GLU A 117 43.21 -16.48 -22.40
CA GLU A 117 44.24 -17.39 -21.89
C GLU A 117 45.08 -17.90 -23.07
N ALA A 118 46.29 -17.35 -23.19
CA ALA A 118 47.34 -17.92 -24.02
C ALA A 118 47.61 -19.38 -23.59
N PRO A 119 47.98 -20.28 -24.53
CA PRO A 119 48.00 -21.73 -24.28
C PRO A 119 48.94 -22.10 -23.14
N VAL A 120 48.35 -22.66 -22.07
CA VAL A 120 49.06 -23.20 -20.91
C VAL A 120 49.70 -24.54 -21.31
N ALA A 121 50.90 -24.46 -21.87
CA ALA A 121 51.81 -25.60 -21.95
C ALA A 121 52.65 -25.63 -20.66
N ASP A 122 52.57 -26.78 -19.96
CA ASP A 122 53.42 -27.22 -18.85
C ASP A 122 53.18 -26.61 -17.43
N SER A 123 52.02 -26.95 -16.86
CA SER A 123 51.51 -26.42 -15.57
C SER A 123 52.18 -26.96 -14.29
N GLY A 124 53.21 -27.81 -14.38
CA GLY A 124 54.00 -28.19 -13.20
C GLY A 124 55.10 -27.18 -12.88
N GLU A 125 55.74 -26.65 -13.92
CA GLU A 125 56.96 -25.86 -13.80
C GLU A 125 56.69 -24.40 -13.43
N ALA A 126 55.68 -23.78 -14.04
CA ALA A 126 55.29 -22.41 -13.74
C ALA A 126 54.74 -22.25 -12.31
N LEU A 127 54.07 -23.27 -11.79
CA LEU A 127 53.54 -23.28 -10.43
C LEU A 127 54.67 -23.35 -9.38
N LEU A 128 55.68 -24.17 -9.64
CA LEU A 128 56.85 -24.30 -8.76
C LEU A 128 57.67 -23.01 -8.71
N ILE A 129 57.94 -22.39 -9.86
CA ILE A 129 58.69 -21.12 -9.92
C ILE A 129 57.96 -20.03 -9.14
N THR A 130 56.66 -19.87 -9.41
CA THR A 130 55.83 -18.86 -8.75
C THR A 130 55.81 -19.05 -7.23
N HIS A 131 55.67 -20.30 -6.76
CA HIS A 131 55.66 -20.60 -5.33
C HIS A 131 57.03 -20.37 -4.66
N HIS A 132 58.13 -20.70 -5.35
CA HIS A 132 59.49 -20.50 -4.85
C HIS A 132 59.88 -19.02 -4.82
N THR A 133 59.49 -18.20 -5.81
CA THR A 133 59.77 -16.76 -5.81
C THR A 133 59.00 -16.01 -4.73
N MET A 134 57.77 -16.43 -4.39
CA MET A 134 57.00 -15.83 -3.31
C MET A 134 57.60 -16.10 -1.92
N ARG A 135 58.34 -17.21 -1.76
CA ARG A 135 59.00 -17.60 -0.50
C ARG A 135 60.40 -17.01 -0.29
N TRP A 136 60.90 -16.22 -1.24
CA TRP A 136 62.25 -15.61 -1.15
C TRP A 136 62.43 -14.70 0.09
N GLY A 137 61.34 -14.11 0.56
CA GLY A 137 61.28 -13.26 1.76
C GLY A 137 61.01 -14.00 3.07
N ASP A 138 60.75 -15.31 3.05
CA ASP A 138 60.44 -16.10 4.25
C ASP A 138 61.74 -16.50 4.98
N PRO A 139 61.92 -16.17 6.27
CA PRO A 139 63.14 -16.47 7.03
C PRO A 139 63.40 -17.98 7.21
N LEU A 140 62.39 -18.84 7.00
CA LEU A 140 62.52 -20.29 7.12
C LEU A 140 62.84 -20.99 5.79
N SER A 141 62.96 -20.25 4.69
CA SER A 141 63.28 -20.81 3.38
C SER A 141 64.79 -20.94 3.19
N ASP A 142 65.26 -22.12 2.77
CA ASP A 142 66.66 -22.36 2.43
C ASP A 142 67.01 -21.71 1.09
N LYS A 143 67.66 -20.55 1.18
CA LYS A 143 68.03 -19.72 0.02
C LYS A 143 69.11 -20.35 -0.85
N ALA A 144 69.95 -21.24 -0.28
CA ALA A 144 70.99 -21.91 -1.04
C ALA A 144 70.39 -22.99 -1.97
N ALA A 145 69.46 -23.79 -1.44
CA ALA A 145 68.73 -24.78 -2.22
C ALA A 145 67.91 -24.15 -3.36
N LEU A 146 67.25 -23.01 -3.08
CA LEU A 146 66.51 -22.22 -4.07
C LEU A 146 67.39 -21.72 -5.23
N GLY A 147 68.59 -21.21 -4.92
CA GLY A 147 69.53 -20.74 -5.93
C GLY A 147 70.01 -21.87 -6.86
N VAL A 148 70.23 -23.07 -6.32
CA VAL A 148 70.65 -24.24 -7.11
C VAL A 148 69.56 -24.71 -8.07
N VAL A 149 68.29 -24.69 -7.64
CA VAL A 149 67.14 -25.05 -8.50
C VAL A 149 66.95 -24.08 -9.65
N LEU A 150 67.19 -22.78 -9.43
CA LEU A 150 67.10 -21.78 -10.48
C LEU A 150 68.30 -21.85 -11.45
N ALA A 151 69.50 -22.11 -10.94
CA ALA A 151 70.71 -22.21 -11.75
C ALA A 151 70.79 -23.49 -12.60
N SER A 152 70.25 -24.62 -12.12
CA SER A 152 70.27 -25.88 -12.87
C SER A 152 69.42 -25.85 -14.14
N ARG A 153 68.48 -24.89 -14.25
CA ARG A 153 67.64 -24.72 -15.44
C ARG A 153 68.23 -23.83 -16.52
N SER A 154 69.11 -22.86 -16.20
CA SER A 154 69.79 -22.09 -17.25
C SER A 154 70.72 -22.97 -18.10
N THR A 155 71.13 -24.12 -17.58
CA THR A 155 71.97 -25.12 -18.27
C THR A 155 71.20 -26.12 -19.13
N SER A 156 69.86 -26.20 -19.03
CA SER A 156 69.05 -27.10 -19.88
C SER A 156 68.57 -26.44 -21.18
N GLN A 157 68.91 -25.16 -21.38
CA GLN A 157 68.57 -24.40 -22.59
C GLN A 157 69.80 -24.18 -23.49
N GLU A 158 70.68 -25.18 -23.61
CA GLU A 158 71.75 -25.20 -24.61
C GLU A 158 71.73 -26.51 -25.45
N VAL A 159 71.27 -26.33 -26.70
CA VAL A 159 71.71 -26.98 -27.97
C VAL A 159 71.12 -28.36 -28.36
N PRO A 160 70.81 -28.64 -29.66
CA PRO A 160 70.65 -27.77 -30.84
C PRO A 160 69.20 -27.61 -31.34
#